data_AF-A0AAD5BLA2-F1
#
_entry.id   AF-A0AAD5BLA2-F1
#
_cell.length_a   1.000
_cell.length_b   1.000
_cell.length_c   1.000
_cell.angle_alpha   90.00
_cell.angle_beta   90.00
_cell.angle_gamma   90.00
#
_symmetry.space_group_name_H-M   'P 1'
#
loop_
_entity.id
_entity.type
_entity.pdbx_description
1 polymer ?
#
loop_
_entity_poly.entity_id
_entity_poly.type
_entity_poly.pdbx_seq_one_letter_code
_entity_poly.pdbx_strand_id
1 'polypeptide(L)'
;MATGNDNRPISTVLIFAAMDSEALPIIQYFKLSPDDGSLFPLGVPWIRYHGYYKGLNLNVIYPGKDRDLGINSVGTVPASLVTYASIQALKPDLLINAGTAGGFKVKGVSIFDVFLVSDLAFHDRRIPIPGPDKYGVGRRQSFSTPNLVKELNLKVTQNGFRQMFYKF
;
A
#
# COMPACT_ATOMS: atom_id res chain seq x y z
N MET A 1 11.41 7.90 15.13
CA MET A 1 12.40 6.95 15.67
C MET A 1 11.70 5.60 15.82
N ALA A 2 12.03 4.63 14.99
CA ALA A 2 11.83 3.22 15.29
C ALA A 2 13.22 2.70 15.64
N THR A 3 13.54 2.74 16.93
CA THR A 3 14.75 2.14 17.48
C THR A 3 14.44 0.69 17.77
N GLY A 4 14.52 -0.14 16.73
CA GLY A 4 14.39 -1.59 16.85
C GLY A 4 15.36 -2.20 15.85
N ASN A 5 16.56 -2.55 16.33
CA ASN A 5 17.48 -3.38 15.58
C ASN A 5 16.95 -4.83 15.64
N ASP A 6 15.76 -5.05 15.09
CA ASP A 6 15.11 -6.35 15.07
C ASP A 6 15.67 -7.08 13.86
N ASN A 7 16.87 -7.64 14.02
CA ASN A 7 17.59 -8.40 12.99
C ASN A 7 16.91 -9.75 12.68
N ARG A 8 15.63 -9.90 13.06
CA ARG A 8 14.83 -11.09 12.81
C ARG A 8 14.31 -11.07 11.36
N PRO A 9 14.26 -12.24 10.69
CA PRO A 9 13.69 -12.32 9.36
C PRO A 9 12.23 -11.83 9.32
N ILE A 10 11.85 -11.22 8.20
CA ILE A 10 10.45 -10.90 7.90
C ILE A 10 9.65 -12.20 7.91
N SER A 11 8.54 -12.19 8.64
CA SER A 11 7.66 -13.34 8.82
C SER A 11 6.22 -13.06 8.41
N THR A 12 5.77 -11.81 8.52
CA THR A 12 4.39 -11.41 8.21
C THR A 12 4.39 -10.21 7.28
N VAL A 13 3.77 -10.38 6.11
CA VAL A 13 3.65 -9.35 5.07
C VAL A 13 2.19 -8.98 4.91
N LEU A 14 1.91 -7.68 4.97
CA LEU A 14 0.63 -7.09 4.64
C LEU A 14 0.73 -6.41 3.27
N ILE A 15 -0.12 -6.80 2.34
CA ILE A 15 -0.28 -6.17 1.04
C ILE A 15 -1.64 -5.46 1.04
N PHE A 16 -1.60 -4.14 0.90
CA PHE A 16 -2.79 -3.31 0.70
C PHE A 16 -3.00 -3.08 -0.79
N ALA A 17 -4.24 -3.18 -1.24
CA ALA A 17 -4.68 -2.73 -2.57
C ALA A 17 -5.96 -1.89 -2.43
N ALA A 18 -6.14 -0.89 -3.29
CA ALA A 18 -7.32 -0.03 -3.25
C ALA A 18 -8.55 -0.73 -3.85
N MET A 19 -8.34 -1.56 -4.87
CA MET A 19 -9.40 -2.17 -5.66
C MET A 19 -9.31 -3.70 -5.67
N ASP A 20 -10.46 -4.35 -5.71
CA ASP A 20 -10.57 -5.81 -5.91
C ASP A 20 -9.80 -6.30 -7.15
N SER A 21 -9.90 -5.61 -8.29
CA SER A 21 -9.17 -5.99 -9.52
C SER A 21 -7.65 -5.97 -9.38
N GLU A 22 -7.11 -5.22 -8.43
CA GLU A 22 -5.67 -5.16 -8.14
C GLU A 22 -5.26 -6.26 -7.14
N ALA A 23 -6.14 -6.59 -6.19
CA ALA A 23 -5.92 -7.61 -5.17
C ALA A 23 -6.09 -9.04 -5.70
N LEU A 24 -7.14 -9.29 -6.48
CA LEU A 24 -7.56 -10.64 -6.89
C LEU A 24 -6.46 -11.44 -7.63
N PRO A 25 -5.67 -10.86 -8.56
CA PRO A 25 -4.57 -11.60 -9.18
C PRO A 25 -3.54 -12.11 -8.17
N ILE A 26 -3.23 -11.33 -7.13
CA ILE A 26 -2.29 -11.72 -6.06
C ILE A 26 -2.90 -12.86 -5.24
N ILE A 27 -4.17 -12.72 -4.85
CA ILE A 27 -4.92 -13.72 -4.09
C ILE A 27 -4.94 -15.06 -4.82
N GLN A 28 -5.25 -15.04 -6.12
CA GLN A 28 -5.32 -16.24 -6.95
C GLN A 28 -3.96 -16.90 -7.14
N TYR A 29 -2.91 -16.11 -7.41
CA TYR A 29 -1.56 -16.62 -7.60
C TYR A 29 -1.05 -17.36 -6.35
N PHE A 30 -1.25 -16.78 -5.17
CA PHE A 30 -0.83 -17.38 -3.90
C PHE A 30 -1.87 -18.33 -3.29
N LYS A 31 -3.03 -18.52 -3.93
CA LYS A 31 -4.15 -19.34 -3.45
C LYS A 31 -4.56 -19.00 -2.01
N LEU A 32 -4.68 -17.70 -1.72
CA LEU A 32 -5.03 -17.21 -0.39
C LEU A 32 -6.51 -17.48 -0.09
N SER A 33 -6.81 -17.77 1.17
CA SER A 33 -8.16 -18.03 1.65
C SER A 33 -8.81 -16.75 2.17
N PRO A 34 -10.13 -16.56 2.00
CA PRO A 34 -10.84 -15.45 2.63
C PRO A 34 -10.80 -15.59 4.15
N ASP A 35 -10.71 -14.45 4.84
CA ASP A 35 -10.86 -14.37 6.29
C ASP A 35 -12.32 -14.61 6.70
N ASP A 36 -12.55 -15.09 7.93
CA ASP A 36 -13.90 -15.32 8.47
C ASP A 36 -14.63 -14.03 8.89
N GLY A 37 -13.97 -12.88 8.74
CA GLY A 37 -14.51 -11.56 9.06
C GLY A 37 -14.39 -11.19 10.53
N SER A 38 -13.70 -12.00 11.35
CA SER A 38 -13.51 -11.73 12.78
C SER A 38 -12.41 -10.72 13.09
N LEU A 39 -11.49 -10.46 12.15
CA LEU A 39 -10.34 -9.59 12.38
C LEU A 39 -10.74 -8.11 12.57
N PHE A 40 -11.81 -7.67 11.90
CA PHE A 40 -12.21 -6.27 11.85
C PHE A 40 -13.56 -6.04 12.53
N PRO A 41 -13.88 -4.80 12.96
CA PRO A 41 -15.17 -4.49 13.56
C PRO A 41 -16.34 -4.88 12.66
N LEU A 42 -17.40 -5.41 13.27
CA LEU A 42 -18.62 -5.77 12.55
C LEU A 42 -19.20 -4.58 11.77
N GLY A 43 -19.58 -4.81 10.53
CA GLY A 43 -20.24 -3.84 9.66
C GLY A 43 -19.32 -3.01 8.77
N VAL A 44 -17.99 -3.16 8.87
CA VAL A 44 -17.06 -2.57 7.89
C VAL A 44 -17.03 -3.41 6.61
N PRO A 45 -16.88 -2.80 5.42
CA PRO A 45 -16.86 -3.53 4.14
C PRO A 45 -15.49 -4.15 3.82
N TRP A 46 -14.54 -4.11 4.74
CA TRP A 46 -13.14 -4.44 4.48
C TRP A 46 -12.95 -5.93 4.26
N ILE A 47 -12.12 -6.28 3.28
CA ILE A 47 -11.91 -7.65 2.85
C ILE A 47 -10.45 -8.03 3.08
N ARG A 48 -10.24 -9.19 3.71
CA ARG A 48 -8.93 -9.80 3.89
C ARG A 48 -8.92 -11.19 3.28
N TYR A 49 -7.82 -11.50 2.61
CA TYR A 49 -7.40 -12.85 2.27
C TYR A 49 -6.05 -13.12 2.93
N HIS A 50 -5.82 -14.35 3.37
CA HIS A 50 -4.57 -14.73 4.02
C HIS A 50 -4.11 -16.14 3.65
N GLY A 51 -2.83 -16.41 3.87
CA GLY A 51 -2.23 -17.69 3.58
C GLY A 51 -0.75 -17.73 3.95
N TYR A 52 -0.11 -18.85 3.68
CA TYR A 52 1.29 -19.07 3.98
C TYR A 52 2.08 -19.37 2.71
N TYR A 53 3.20 -18.68 2.52
CA TYR A 53 4.07 -18.86 1.34
C TYR A 53 5.54 -18.79 1.73
N LYS A 54 6.28 -19.88 1.55
CA LYS A 54 7.75 -19.95 1.75
C LYS A 54 8.26 -19.33 3.06
N GLY A 55 7.60 -19.58 4.19
CA GLY A 55 8.01 -18.97 5.47
C GLY A 55 7.26 -17.70 5.86
N LEU A 56 6.44 -17.15 4.97
CA LEU A 56 5.77 -15.86 5.16
C LEU A 56 4.28 -16.04 5.35
N ASN A 57 3.73 -15.40 6.38
CA ASN A 57 2.31 -15.15 6.55
C ASN A 57 1.92 -13.98 5.64
N LEU A 58 1.20 -14.29 4.57
CA LEU A 58 0.73 -13.29 3.61
C LEU A 58 -0.69 -12.85 3.96
N ASN A 59 -0.91 -11.54 3.91
CA ASN A 59 -2.23 -10.94 4.08
C ASN A 59 -2.45 -9.96 2.93
N VAL A 60 -3.52 -10.12 2.16
CA VAL A 60 -3.94 -9.18 1.12
C VAL A 60 -5.24 -8.55 1.59
N ILE A 61 -5.26 -7.22 1.71
CA ILE A 61 -6.39 -6.48 2.28
C ILE A 61 -6.76 -5.31 1.38
N TYR A 62 -8.06 -5.10 1.19
CA TYR A 62 -8.61 -3.96 0.48
C TYR A 62 -9.90 -3.45 1.13
N PRO A 63 -10.29 -2.18 0.95
CA PRO A 63 -11.42 -1.57 1.65
C PRO A 63 -12.80 -2.15 1.27
N GLY A 64 -12.88 -2.97 0.23
CA GLY A 64 -14.14 -3.48 -0.30
C GLY A 64 -14.94 -2.40 -1.00
N LYS A 65 -16.27 -2.53 -0.97
CA LYS A 65 -17.18 -1.68 -1.74
C LYS A 65 -17.92 -0.68 -0.85
N ASP A 66 -18.10 0.52 -1.37
CA ASP A 66 -19.01 1.51 -0.80
C ASP A 66 -20.44 0.94 -0.76
N ARG A 67 -21.14 1.14 0.36
CA ARG A 67 -22.44 0.51 0.62
C ARG A 67 -23.54 1.06 -0.29
N ASP A 68 -23.49 2.35 -0.60
CA ASP A 68 -24.56 3.03 -1.33
C ASP A 68 -24.35 2.93 -2.85
N LEU A 69 -23.09 2.98 -3.28
CA LEU A 69 -22.71 3.01 -4.69
C LEU A 69 -22.28 1.64 -5.25
N GLY A 70 -21.89 0.69 -4.40
CA GLY A 70 -21.44 -0.64 -4.85
C GLY A 70 -20.14 -0.62 -5.66
N ILE A 71 -19.34 0.44 -5.55
CA ILE A 71 -18.02 0.59 -6.19
C ILE A 71 -16.90 0.43 -5.17
N ASN A 72 -15.67 0.15 -5.59
CA ASN A 72 -14.52 0.08 -4.69
C ASN A 72 -14.41 1.37 -3.86
N SER A 73 -14.27 1.23 -2.53
CA SER A 73 -14.04 2.33 -1.60
C SER A 73 -12.60 2.85 -1.71
N VAL A 74 -12.33 3.52 -2.82
CA VAL A 74 -11.06 4.17 -3.12
C VAL A 74 -10.99 5.50 -2.35
N GLY A 75 -9.82 5.87 -1.87
CA GLY A 75 -9.53 7.20 -1.32
C GLY A 75 -8.61 7.15 -0.11
N THR A 76 -7.98 8.29 0.20
CA THR A 76 -7.02 8.39 1.33
C THR A 76 -7.64 7.96 2.64
N VAL A 77 -8.95 8.22 2.81
CA VAL A 77 -9.70 7.90 4.03
C VAL A 77 -9.87 6.38 4.19
N PRO A 78 -10.53 5.63 3.27
CA PRO A 78 -10.59 4.17 3.33
C PRO A 78 -9.21 3.52 3.49
N ALA A 79 -8.22 3.94 2.69
CA ALA A 79 -6.88 3.38 2.75
C ALA A 79 -6.23 3.57 4.13
N SER A 80 -6.35 4.77 4.73
CA SER A 80 -5.80 5.04 6.05
C SER A 80 -6.45 4.21 7.16
N LEU A 81 -7.77 4.05 7.13
CA LEU A 81 -8.53 3.31 8.15
C LEU A 81 -8.19 1.82 8.10
N VAL A 82 -8.23 1.24 6.90
CA VAL A 82 -7.92 -0.18 6.68
C VAL A 82 -6.48 -0.47 7.05
N THR A 83 -5.55 0.39 6.62
CA THR A 83 -4.12 0.24 6.96
C THR A 83 -3.91 0.29 8.47
N TYR A 84 -4.52 1.27 9.15
CA TYR A 84 -4.43 1.39 10.61
C TYR A 84 -4.96 0.14 11.32
N ALA A 85 -6.19 -0.28 11.00
CA ALA A 85 -6.81 -1.45 11.62
C ALA A 85 -6.00 -2.73 11.36
N SER A 86 -5.51 -2.91 10.13
CA SER A 86 -4.70 -4.06 9.73
C SER A 86 -3.38 -4.11 10.50
N ILE A 87 -2.70 -2.97 10.68
CA ILE A 87 -1.46 -2.90 11.47
C ILE A 87 -1.72 -3.25 12.93
N GLN A 88 -2.79 -2.73 13.53
CA GLN A 88 -3.14 -3.02 14.92
C GLN A 88 -3.45 -4.51 15.13
N ALA A 89 -4.21 -5.11 14.22
CA ALA A 89 -4.67 -6.49 14.35
C ALA A 89 -3.58 -7.52 13.98
N LEU A 90 -2.81 -7.26 12.92
CA LEU A 90 -1.86 -8.23 12.36
C LEU A 90 -0.42 -8.00 12.76
N LYS A 91 -0.06 -6.80 13.21
CA LYS A 91 1.32 -6.40 13.56
C LYS A 91 2.34 -6.84 12.49
N PRO A 92 2.13 -6.49 11.20
CA PRO A 92 2.98 -6.98 10.12
C PRO A 92 4.41 -6.44 10.24
N ASP A 93 5.36 -7.21 9.74
CA ASP A 93 6.78 -6.80 9.66
C ASP A 93 7.01 -5.87 8.46
N LEU A 94 6.23 -6.06 7.40
CA LEU A 94 6.32 -5.29 6.15
C LEU A 94 4.92 -5.00 5.61
N LEU A 95 4.67 -3.73 5.28
CA LEU A 95 3.50 -3.27 4.53
C LEU A 95 3.91 -2.91 3.09
N ILE A 96 3.21 -3.47 2.12
CA ILE A 96 3.33 -3.15 0.70
C ILE A 96 2.00 -2.52 0.25
N ASN A 97 2.04 -1.26 -0.19
CA ASN A 97 0.92 -0.65 -0.89
C ASN A 97 1.07 -0.90 -2.40
N ALA A 98 0.23 -1.75 -2.97
CA ALA A 98 0.27 -2.13 -4.38
C ALA A 98 -0.99 -1.65 -5.11
N GLY A 99 -0.81 -1.05 -6.29
CA GLY A 99 -1.93 -0.56 -7.08
C GLY A 99 -1.48 0.03 -8.41
N THR A 100 -2.46 0.29 -9.27
CA THR A 100 -2.27 1.00 -10.53
C THR A 100 -2.16 2.49 -10.28
N ALA A 101 -1.28 3.18 -11.02
CA ALA A 101 -1.08 4.62 -10.88
C ALA A 101 -0.83 5.29 -12.23
N GLY A 102 -1.06 6.61 -12.27
CA GLY A 102 -0.66 7.45 -13.39
C GLY A 102 0.85 7.67 -13.43
N GLY A 103 1.40 7.83 -14.63
CA GLY A 103 2.81 8.11 -14.87
C GLY A 103 3.00 9.32 -15.77
N PHE A 104 4.09 10.07 -15.56
CA PHE A 104 4.45 11.18 -16.44
C PHE A 104 5.43 10.70 -17.51
N LYS A 105 5.00 10.69 -18.79
CA LYS A 105 5.87 10.32 -19.93
C LYS A 105 7.16 11.16 -19.97
N VAL A 106 7.07 12.44 -19.64
CA VAL A 106 8.23 13.36 -19.54
C VAL A 106 9.26 12.97 -18.47
N LYS A 107 8.89 12.05 -17.57
CA LYS A 107 9.77 11.45 -16.57
C LYS A 107 10.27 10.05 -16.98
N GLY A 108 10.07 9.65 -18.24
CA GLY A 108 10.49 8.36 -18.76
C GLY A 108 9.59 7.19 -18.34
N VAL A 109 8.37 7.47 -17.88
CA VAL A 109 7.39 6.43 -17.53
C VAL A 109 6.66 5.94 -18.77
N SER A 110 6.61 4.62 -18.92
CA SER A 110 5.80 3.93 -19.92
C SER A 110 4.61 3.22 -19.28
N ILE A 111 3.57 2.97 -20.08
CA ILE A 111 2.44 2.11 -19.66
C ILE A 111 3.01 0.72 -19.31
N PHE A 112 2.46 0.09 -18.27
CA PHE A 112 2.88 -1.20 -17.70
C PHE A 112 4.22 -1.20 -16.95
N ASP A 113 4.87 -0.05 -16.79
CA ASP A 113 6.00 0.02 -15.88
C ASP A 113 5.59 -0.26 -14.44
N VAL A 114 6.34 -1.13 -13.76
CA VAL A 114 6.21 -1.39 -12.32
C VAL A 114 7.33 -0.67 -11.59
N PHE A 115 6.95 0.21 -10.66
CA PHE A 115 7.89 1.02 -9.89
C PHE A 115 7.93 0.62 -8.43
N LEU A 116 9.14 0.62 -7.86
CA LEU A 116 9.35 0.78 -6.44
C LEU A 116 9.44 2.27 -6.10
N VAL A 117 8.54 2.73 -5.25
CA VAL A 117 8.48 4.13 -4.81
C VAL A 117 9.56 4.39 -3.77
N SER A 118 10.32 5.47 -3.91
CA SER A 118 11.32 5.94 -2.94
C SER A 118 10.79 7.07 -2.05
N ASP A 119 9.98 7.96 -2.61
CA ASP A 119 9.48 9.16 -1.96
C ASP A 119 8.00 9.38 -2.30
N LEU A 120 7.21 9.73 -1.29
CA LEU A 120 5.77 10.00 -1.40
C LEU A 120 5.41 11.35 -0.78
N ALA A 121 4.40 12.00 -1.35
CA ALA A 121 3.88 13.29 -0.90
C ALA A 121 2.43 13.50 -1.37
N PHE A 122 1.70 14.37 -0.69
CA PHE A 122 0.40 14.88 -1.13
C PHE A 122 0.58 16.15 -1.98
N HIS A 123 -0.25 16.29 -3.01
CA HIS A 123 -0.24 17.45 -3.91
C HIS A 123 -1.52 18.29 -3.84
N ASP A 124 -2.55 17.78 -3.17
CA ASP A 124 -3.89 18.35 -3.02
C ASP A 124 -4.12 18.99 -1.63
N ARG A 125 -3.25 18.71 -0.66
CA ARG A 125 -3.29 19.28 0.70
C ARG A 125 -2.54 20.62 0.77
N ARG A 126 -3.21 21.69 0.32
CA ARG A 126 -2.62 23.05 0.26
C ARG A 126 -2.92 23.83 1.54
N ILE A 127 -1.89 24.16 2.30
CA ILE A 127 -1.99 24.99 3.51
C ILE A 127 -1.02 26.17 3.33
N PRO A 128 -1.49 27.38 3.00
CA PRO A 128 -0.63 28.51 2.63
C PRO A 128 -0.09 29.25 3.85
N ILE A 129 0.47 28.50 4.81
CA ILE A 129 1.03 29.02 6.06
C ILE A 129 2.42 28.42 6.27
N PRO A 130 3.46 29.22 6.54
CA PRO A 130 4.82 28.70 6.78
C PRO A 130 4.87 27.70 7.94
N GLY A 131 5.34 26.48 7.69
CA GLY A 131 5.37 25.37 8.65
C GLY A 131 4.28 24.32 8.33
N PRO A 132 2.98 24.65 8.51
CA PRO A 132 1.88 23.77 8.12
C PRO A 132 1.85 23.40 6.62
N ASP A 133 2.41 24.23 5.75
CA ASP A 133 2.63 23.90 4.33
C ASP A 133 3.38 22.57 4.15
N LYS A 134 4.45 22.35 4.92
CA LYS A 134 5.24 21.11 4.90
C LYS A 134 4.45 19.92 5.43
N TYR A 135 3.59 20.14 6.43
CA TYR A 135 2.67 19.13 6.93
C TYR A 135 1.66 18.71 5.85
N GLY A 136 1.08 19.68 5.13
CA GLY A 136 0.17 19.42 4.03
C GLY A 136 0.81 18.56 2.94
N VAL A 137 2.00 18.93 2.49
CA VAL A 137 2.77 18.13 1.50
C VAL A 137 3.11 16.74 2.06
N GLY A 138 3.42 16.64 3.36
CA GLY A 138 3.53 15.35 4.04
C GLY A 138 4.61 14.41 3.48
N ARG A 139 5.75 14.95 3.02
CA ARG A 139 6.81 14.14 2.40
C ARG A 139 7.27 13.00 3.31
N ARG A 140 7.37 11.78 2.77
CA ARG A 140 7.91 10.60 3.44
C ARG A 140 8.78 9.80 2.48
N GLN A 141 9.81 9.16 3.03
CA GLN A 141 10.60 8.16 2.33
C GLN A 141 10.00 6.78 2.60
N SER A 142 9.99 5.94 1.57
CA SER A 142 9.69 4.53 1.73
C SER A 142 10.88 3.80 2.36
N PHE A 143 10.64 2.57 2.80
CA PHE A 143 11.69 1.72 3.31
C PHE A 143 12.63 1.31 2.17
N SER A 144 13.94 1.43 2.38
CA SER A 144 14.94 1.08 1.36
C SER A 144 15.03 -0.44 1.17
N THR A 145 14.73 -0.92 -0.03
CA THR A 145 14.79 -2.35 -0.37
C THR A 145 15.72 -2.60 -1.57
N PRO A 146 17.05 -2.36 -1.44
CA PRO A 146 17.99 -2.47 -2.55
C PRO A 146 18.06 -3.89 -3.13
N ASN A 147 17.91 -4.91 -2.29
CA ASN A 147 17.87 -6.30 -2.76
C ASN A 147 16.65 -6.56 -3.64
N LEU A 148 15.48 -6.02 -3.29
CA LEU A 148 14.27 -6.17 -4.10
C LEU A 148 14.42 -5.51 -5.47
N VAL A 149 15.00 -4.31 -5.51
CA VAL A 149 15.30 -3.59 -6.77
C VAL A 149 16.20 -4.43 -7.65
N LYS A 150 17.28 -4.97 -7.08
CA LYS A 150 18.27 -5.77 -7.80
C LYS A 150 17.69 -7.09 -8.33
N GLU A 151 17.03 -7.86 -7.46
CA GLU A 151 16.53 -9.20 -7.79
C GLU A 151 15.35 -9.17 -8.78
N LEU A 152 14.48 -8.16 -8.69
CA LEU A 152 13.30 -8.04 -9.55
C LEU A 152 13.49 -7.07 -10.72
N ASN A 153 14.66 -6.44 -10.84
CA ASN A 153 14.98 -5.42 -11.84
C ASN A 153 13.89 -4.32 -11.94
N LEU A 154 13.40 -3.88 -10.78
CA LEU A 154 12.32 -2.88 -10.71
C LEU A 154 12.85 -1.48 -10.97
N LYS A 155 12.04 -0.67 -11.66
CA LYS A 155 12.32 0.77 -11.80
C LYS A 155 12.13 1.45 -10.46
N VAL A 156 13.07 2.31 -10.07
CA VAL A 156 12.95 3.12 -8.85
C VAL A 156 12.58 4.54 -9.24
N THR A 157 11.62 5.14 -8.53
CA THR A 157 11.30 6.55 -8.72
C THR A 157 12.52 7.41 -8.35
N GLN A 158 12.99 8.27 -9.26
CA GLN A 158 14.12 9.17 -8.96
C GLN A 158 13.68 10.37 -8.11
N ASN A 159 14.63 11.09 -7.48
CA ASN A 159 14.34 12.35 -6.79
C ASN A 159 13.54 13.30 -7.70
N GLY A 160 12.33 13.70 -7.27
CA GLY A 160 11.43 14.54 -8.06
C GLY A 160 10.46 13.78 -8.97
N PHE A 161 10.49 12.44 -8.99
CA PHE A 161 9.30 11.65 -9.28
C PHE A 161 8.33 11.88 -8.14
N ARG A 162 7.35 12.73 -8.39
CA ARG A 162 6.15 12.75 -7.59
C ARG A 162 5.32 11.62 -8.13
N GLN A 163 5.29 10.49 -7.44
CA GLN A 163 4.15 9.61 -7.62
C GLN A 163 2.94 10.43 -7.12
N MET A 164 2.20 11.02 -8.06
CA MET A 164 0.86 11.48 -7.76
C MET A 164 0.07 10.21 -7.55
N PHE A 165 -0.28 9.93 -6.30
CA PHE A 165 -1.29 8.95 -5.97
C PHE A 165 -2.63 9.44 -6.52
N TYR A 166 -2.83 9.29 -7.83
CA TYR A 166 -4.17 9.13 -8.37
C TYR A 166 -4.50 7.67 -8.15
N LYS A 167 -5.34 7.44 -7.14
CA LYS A 167 -5.76 6.18 -6.51
C LYS A 167 -5.06 5.93 -5.18
N PHE A 168 -5.65 6.51 -4.16
CA PHE A 168 -6.17 5.65 -3.12
C PHE A 168 -7.57 5.25 -3.54
#